data_AF-A0A2G8D1E4-F1
#
_entry.id   AF-A0A2G8D1E4-F1
#
_cell.length_a   1.000
_cell.length_b   1.000
_cell.length_c   1.000
_cell.angle_alpha   90.00
_cell.angle_beta   90.00
_cell.angle_gamma   90.00
#
_symmetry.space_group_name_H-M   'P 1'
#
loop_
_entity.id
_entity.type
_entity.pdbx_description
1 polymer ?
#
loop_
_entity_poly.entity_id
_entity_poly.type
_entity_poly.pdbx_seq_one_letter_code
_entity_poly.pdbx_strand_id
1 'polypeptide(L)'
;MPLRAPEELHVTAPQPLNRSTGRGVIGHRTSAQFAPVRSPSGLPCVPASLALLQSAATLPFLELVVALDHLRRPRRIPDGASLTESEVDALLIRSRTRGIKRLRDAWSVSRLGAESRMESHLHYVLASMGLDDLELQADLHDRAGAWIGRFDQVDRARRRILEYDGEQHRTDRQQYLRDLTRLDRAREIGYKILRAHAEDFHPQRLHETEGRLCAFLGRAPRPLRAGLARRFSER
;
A
#
# COMPACT_ATOMS: atom_id res chain seq x y z
N MET A 1 -8.84 1.75 -5.43
CA MET A 1 -9.75 2.04 -4.29
C MET A 1 -9.07 2.95 -3.29
N PRO A 2 -9.81 3.85 -2.63
CA PRO A 2 -9.26 4.72 -1.57
C PRO A 2 -8.84 3.91 -0.34
N LEU A 3 -8.06 4.54 0.54
CA LEU A 3 -7.83 4.10 1.92
C LEU A 3 -9.17 3.79 2.59
N ARG A 4 -9.23 2.70 3.37
CA ARG A 4 -10.39 2.43 4.23
C ARG A 4 -10.10 3.03 5.60
N ALA A 5 -10.94 3.96 6.01
CA ALA A 5 -10.88 4.60 7.31
C ALA A 5 -12.29 4.62 7.91
N PRO A 6 -12.41 4.80 9.24
CA PRO A 6 -13.70 5.15 9.85
C PRO A 6 -14.34 6.35 9.13
N GLU A 7 -15.68 6.41 9.14
CA GLU A 7 -16.43 7.45 8.42
C GLU A 7 -16.29 8.85 9.04
N GLU A 8 -15.78 8.92 10.27
CA GLU A 8 -15.60 10.19 10.98
C GLU A 8 -14.56 11.09 10.31
N LEU A 9 -14.90 12.36 10.18
CA LEU A 9 -14.00 13.40 9.68
C LEU A 9 -13.11 13.91 10.82
N HIS A 10 -11.80 13.72 10.67
CA HIS A 10 -10.80 14.27 11.58
C HIS A 10 -10.50 15.73 11.21
N VAL A 11 -10.77 16.66 12.13
CA VAL A 11 -10.54 18.10 11.92
C VAL A 11 -9.53 18.62 12.93
N THR A 12 -8.45 19.25 12.46
CA THR A 12 -7.42 19.84 13.33
C THR A 12 -7.65 21.35 13.47
N ALA A 13 -7.86 21.81 14.70
CA ALA A 13 -7.95 23.24 15.03
C ALA A 13 -6.63 23.74 15.66
N PRO A 14 -5.98 24.78 15.11
CA PRO A 14 -4.81 25.40 15.75
C PRO A 14 -5.22 26.20 16.98
N GLN A 15 -4.38 26.22 18.02
CA GLN A 15 -4.61 27.09 19.17
C GLN A 15 -4.59 28.58 18.75
N PRO A 16 -5.41 29.45 19.38
CA PRO A 16 -6.24 29.19 20.55
C PRO A 16 -7.64 28.65 20.22
N LEU A 17 -7.95 28.33 18.96
CA LEU A 17 -9.28 27.87 18.57
C LEU A 17 -9.69 26.59 19.33
N ASN A 18 -10.99 26.49 19.61
CA ASN A 18 -11.59 25.30 20.18
C ASN A 18 -11.60 24.17 19.16
N ARG A 19 -11.63 22.92 19.65
CA ARG A 19 -11.81 21.75 18.80
C ARG A 19 -13.13 21.87 18.03
N SER A 20 -13.11 21.48 16.76
CA SER A 20 -14.34 21.34 15.98
C SER A 20 -15.27 20.30 16.62
N THR A 21 -16.57 20.56 16.58
CA THR A 21 -17.59 19.66 17.10
C THR A 21 -18.69 19.51 16.06
N GLY A 22 -19.36 18.35 16.06
CA GLY A 22 -20.40 18.03 15.09
C GLY A 22 -20.62 16.52 15.00
N ARG A 23 -21.76 16.11 14.46
CA ARG A 23 -22.03 14.70 14.18
C ARG A 23 -21.01 14.19 13.16
N GLY A 24 -20.34 13.08 13.46
CA GLY A 24 -19.32 12.48 12.59
C GLY A 24 -18.01 13.28 12.53
N VAL A 25 -17.77 14.23 13.45
CA VAL A 25 -16.53 15.00 13.50
C VAL A 25 -15.70 14.63 14.73
N ILE A 26 -14.45 14.26 14.51
CA ILE A 26 -13.46 14.09 15.57
C ILE A 26 -12.53 15.32 15.54
N GLY A 27 -12.75 16.24 16.48
CA GLY A 27 -11.95 17.45 16.63
C GLY A 27 -10.65 17.22 17.38
N HIS A 28 -9.53 17.57 16.74
CA HIS A 28 -8.18 17.59 17.30
C HIS A 28 -7.74 19.02 17.57
N ARG A 29 -6.87 19.22 18.55
CA ARG A 29 -6.22 20.50 18.81
C ARG A 29 -4.72 20.36 18.62
N THR A 30 -4.09 21.40 18.09
CA THR A 30 -2.63 21.43 17.93
C THR A 30 -2.07 22.80 18.25
N SER A 31 -0.89 22.83 18.88
CA SER A 31 -0.05 24.02 18.99
C SER A 31 1.00 24.10 17.88
N ALA A 32 1.19 23.02 17.11
CA ALA A 32 2.13 23.01 16.00
C ALA A 32 1.62 23.89 14.85
N GLN A 33 2.48 24.78 14.39
CA GLN A 33 2.23 25.56 13.18
C GLN A 33 2.50 24.70 11.94
N PHE A 34 1.63 24.84 10.94
CA PHE A 34 1.80 24.23 9.63
C PHE A 34 1.07 25.08 8.59
N ALA A 35 1.53 25.04 7.34
CA ALA A 35 0.81 25.61 6.21
C ALA A 35 -0.18 24.56 5.66
N PRO A 36 -1.49 24.86 5.56
CA PRO A 36 -2.44 23.96 4.92
C PRO A 36 -2.12 23.76 3.44
N VAL A 37 -2.32 22.53 2.96
CA VAL A 37 -2.32 22.19 1.53
C VAL A 37 -3.75 22.06 1.04
N ARG A 38 -4.01 22.25 -0.26
CA ARG A 38 -5.35 22.09 -0.83
C ARG A 38 -5.53 20.67 -1.38
N SER A 39 -6.63 20.02 -0.99
CA SER A 39 -7.10 18.80 -1.65
C SER A 39 -7.49 19.07 -3.11
N PRO A 40 -7.69 18.03 -3.95
CA PRO A 40 -8.23 18.19 -5.30
C PRO A 40 -9.59 18.91 -5.35
N SER A 41 -10.40 18.80 -4.29
CA SER A 41 -11.67 19.52 -4.12
C SER A 41 -11.51 20.92 -3.51
N GLY A 42 -10.28 21.41 -3.32
CA GLY A 42 -9.98 22.75 -2.82
C GLY A 42 -10.08 22.93 -1.29
N LEU A 43 -10.44 21.88 -0.54
CA LEU A 43 -10.51 21.92 0.92
C LEU A 43 -9.12 22.03 1.56
N PRO A 44 -8.96 22.83 2.63
CA PRO A 44 -7.71 22.91 3.37
C PRO A 44 -7.46 21.61 4.14
N CYS A 45 -6.29 21.01 3.92
CA CYS A 45 -5.83 19.81 4.56
C CYS A 45 -4.49 20.07 5.27
N VAL A 46 -4.20 19.28 6.31
CA VAL A 46 -2.85 19.26 6.88
C VAL A 46 -1.87 18.66 5.86
N PRO A 47 -0.58 19.04 5.88
CA PRO A 47 0.43 18.41 5.02
C PRO A 47 0.48 16.89 5.21
N ALA A 48 0.85 16.15 4.17
CA ALA A 48 0.91 14.68 4.19
C ALA A 48 1.71 14.11 5.37
N SER A 49 2.83 14.75 5.72
CA SER A 49 3.65 14.35 6.88
C SER A 49 2.91 14.46 8.20
N LEU A 50 2.11 15.51 8.39
CA LEU A 50 1.28 15.69 9.59
C LEU A 50 0.08 14.74 9.57
N ALA A 51 -0.58 14.57 8.42
CA ALA A 51 -1.67 13.60 8.25
C ALA A 51 -1.21 12.19 8.65
N LEU A 52 -0.05 11.77 8.18
CA LEU A 52 0.52 10.46 8.50
C LEU A 52 0.78 10.28 10.00
N LEU A 53 1.34 11.30 10.67
CA LEU A 53 1.56 11.26 12.13
C LEU A 53 0.25 11.22 12.92
N GLN A 54 -0.77 11.96 12.48
CA GLN A 54 -2.09 11.97 13.13
C GLN A 54 -2.82 10.64 12.93
N SER A 55 -2.66 10.02 11.76
CA SER A 55 -3.23 8.72 11.42
C SER A 55 -2.57 7.53 12.14
N ALA A 56 -1.34 7.70 12.66
CA ALA A 56 -0.53 6.63 13.25
C ALA A 56 -1.22 5.86 14.38
N ALA A 57 -2.18 6.47 15.08
CA ALA A 57 -2.92 5.85 16.17
C ALA A 57 -4.37 5.48 15.84
N THR A 58 -4.86 5.87 14.66
CA THR A 58 -6.29 5.77 14.31
C THR A 58 -6.55 4.82 13.15
N LEU A 59 -5.59 4.68 12.22
CA LEU A 59 -5.75 3.77 11.09
C LEU A 59 -5.44 2.31 11.48
N PRO A 60 -6.21 1.35 10.92
CA PRO A 60 -5.82 -0.06 10.90
C PRO A 60 -4.40 -0.24 10.34
N PHE A 61 -3.72 -1.32 10.75
CA PHE A 61 -2.30 -1.50 10.40
C PHE A 61 -2.08 -1.58 8.88
N LEU A 62 -2.92 -2.35 8.18
CA LEU A 62 -2.93 -2.41 6.72
C LEU A 62 -3.07 -1.02 6.09
N GLU A 63 -3.96 -0.19 6.62
CA GLU A 63 -4.25 1.14 6.04
C GLU A 63 -3.11 2.13 6.28
N LEU A 64 -2.33 1.95 7.35
CA LEU A 64 -1.06 2.67 7.49
C LEU A 64 -0.04 2.26 6.43
N VAL A 65 0.06 0.97 6.12
CA VAL A 65 0.94 0.48 5.04
C VAL A 65 0.49 1.04 3.70
N VAL A 66 -0.81 0.97 3.38
CA VAL A 66 -1.40 1.55 2.16
C VAL A 66 -1.14 3.05 2.07
N ALA A 67 -1.27 3.79 3.19
CA ALA A 67 -1.02 5.23 3.21
C ALA A 67 0.45 5.53 2.93
N LEU A 68 1.37 4.78 3.54
CA LEU A 68 2.81 4.93 3.31
C LEU A 68 3.18 4.63 1.85
N ASP A 69 2.72 3.51 1.29
CA ASP A 69 2.96 3.15 -0.10
C ASP A 69 2.45 4.25 -1.05
N HIS A 70 1.23 4.75 -0.79
CA HIS A 70 0.62 5.82 -1.59
C HIS A 70 1.40 7.13 -1.53
N LEU A 71 1.88 7.52 -0.35
CA LEU A 71 2.66 8.76 -0.17
C LEU A 71 4.03 8.70 -0.82
N ARG A 72 4.61 7.51 -1.01
CA ARG A 72 5.92 7.35 -1.69
C ARG A 72 5.82 7.33 -3.21
N ARG A 73 4.61 7.18 -3.77
CA ARG A 73 4.45 7.04 -5.22
C ARG A 73 4.99 8.27 -5.95
N PRO A 74 5.83 8.10 -6.98
CA PRO A 74 6.26 9.22 -7.80
C PRO A 74 5.06 9.88 -8.47
N ARG A 75 4.94 11.20 -8.33
CA ARG A 75 3.90 11.99 -9.01
C ARG A 75 4.53 12.88 -10.05
N ARG A 76 3.91 12.95 -11.23
CA ARG A 76 4.33 13.86 -12.31
C ARG A 76 4.16 15.33 -11.92
N ILE A 77 3.17 15.63 -11.06
CA ILE A 77 2.90 16.98 -10.57
C ILE A 77 2.92 16.92 -9.03
N PRO A 78 3.76 17.73 -8.37
CA PRO A 78 3.73 17.85 -6.92
C PRO A 78 2.37 18.40 -6.47
N ASP A 79 1.60 17.60 -5.75
CA ASP A 79 0.28 17.95 -5.20
C ASP A 79 0.32 18.10 -3.67
N GLY A 80 1.52 18.09 -3.08
CA GLY A 80 1.71 18.13 -1.63
C GLY A 80 1.34 16.82 -0.92
N ALA A 81 1.00 15.76 -1.66
CA ALA A 81 0.60 14.46 -1.15
C ALA A 81 1.67 13.36 -1.40
N SER A 82 2.93 13.76 -1.58
CA SER A 82 4.07 12.84 -1.73
C SER A 82 5.15 13.11 -0.69
N LEU A 83 5.79 12.05 -0.19
CA LEU A 83 6.92 12.09 0.73
C LEU A 83 8.02 11.17 0.19
N THR A 84 9.24 11.68 0.18
CA THR A 84 10.45 10.88 -0.09
C THR A 84 10.75 9.96 1.09
N GLU A 85 11.54 8.91 0.85
CA GLU A 85 11.97 8.00 1.92
C GLU A 85 12.72 8.72 3.04
N SER A 86 13.61 9.65 2.68
CA SER A 86 14.36 10.45 3.65
C SER A 86 13.46 11.37 4.48
N GLU A 87 12.39 11.93 3.89
CA GLU A 87 11.40 12.71 4.63
C GLU A 87 10.63 11.84 5.63
N VAL A 88 10.24 10.62 5.23
CA VAL A 88 9.56 9.66 6.12
C VAL A 88 10.50 9.22 7.24
N ASP A 89 11.74 8.87 6.94
CA ASP A 89 12.73 8.47 7.96
C ASP A 89 12.98 9.60 8.97
N ALA A 90 13.22 10.82 8.49
CA ALA A 90 13.38 11.99 9.35
C ALA A 90 12.13 12.24 10.21
N LEU A 91 10.93 12.07 9.64
CA LEU A 91 9.66 12.17 10.36
C LEU A 91 9.54 11.12 11.47
N LEU A 92 9.92 9.88 11.20
CA LEU A 92 9.86 8.76 12.15
C LEU A 92 10.89 8.89 13.27
N ILE A 93 12.05 9.47 12.99
CA ILE A 93 13.11 9.73 13.99
C ILE A 93 12.68 10.84 14.94
N ARG A 94 12.22 11.98 14.42
CA ARG A 94 11.92 13.17 15.23
C ARG A 94 10.62 13.08 16.01
N SER A 95 9.65 12.29 15.55
CA SER A 95 8.30 12.28 16.14
C SER A 95 8.22 11.44 17.42
N ARG A 96 7.42 11.93 18.36
CA ARG A 96 7.07 11.26 19.63
C ARG A 96 5.56 11.04 19.77
N THR A 97 4.81 11.14 18.67
CA THR A 97 3.35 11.02 18.70
C THR A 97 2.87 9.63 19.16
N ARG A 98 1.64 9.56 19.67
CA ARG A 98 0.96 8.29 19.92
C ARG A 98 0.87 7.51 18.61
N GLY A 99 1.18 6.21 18.65
CA GLY A 99 1.19 5.37 17.45
C GLY A 99 2.50 5.39 16.66
N ILE A 100 3.53 6.16 17.08
CA ILE A 100 4.78 6.23 16.31
C ILE A 100 5.48 4.87 16.14
N LYS A 101 5.45 3.99 17.15
CA LYS A 101 5.98 2.63 17.03
C LYS A 101 5.24 1.83 15.95
N ARG A 102 3.91 1.96 15.90
CA ARG A 102 3.07 1.32 14.87
C ARG A 102 3.40 1.84 13.48
N LEU A 103 3.59 3.15 13.35
CA LEU A 103 3.96 3.75 12.07
C LEU A 103 5.35 3.28 11.60
N ARG A 104 6.32 3.10 12.52
CA ARG A 104 7.63 2.48 12.19
C ARG A 104 7.49 1.02 11.76
N ASP A 105 6.64 0.24 12.44
CA ASP A 105 6.34 -1.13 12.02
C ASP A 105 5.72 -1.15 10.61
N ALA A 106 4.77 -0.25 10.32
CA ALA A 106 4.14 -0.13 9.01
C ALA A 106 5.15 0.30 7.93
N TRP A 107 6.07 1.22 8.27
CA TRP A 107 7.17 1.63 7.39
C TRP A 107 8.08 0.45 7.01
N SER A 108 8.37 -0.45 7.95
CA SER A 108 9.17 -1.64 7.65
C SER A 108 8.50 -2.63 6.68
N VAL A 109 7.17 -2.58 6.60
CA VAL A 109 6.34 -3.42 5.69
C VAL A 109 6.11 -2.72 4.36
N SER A 110 5.97 -1.39 4.37
CA SER A 110 5.74 -0.56 3.18
C SER A 110 6.79 -0.80 2.09
N ARG A 111 6.34 -0.73 0.84
CA ARG A 111 7.20 -0.79 -0.35
C ARG A 111 6.83 0.29 -1.35
N LEU A 112 7.86 0.79 -2.01
CA LEU A 112 7.67 1.62 -3.19
C LEU A 112 7.19 0.73 -4.35
N GLY A 113 6.14 1.16 -5.05
CA GLY A 113 5.70 0.51 -6.28
C GLY A 113 4.23 0.06 -6.30
N ALA A 114 3.55 -0.05 -5.16
CA ALA A 114 2.11 -0.33 -5.19
C ALA A 114 1.34 0.86 -5.80
N GLU A 115 0.65 0.63 -6.91
CA GLU A 115 -0.11 1.64 -7.64
C GLU A 115 -1.58 1.71 -7.20
N SER A 116 -2.03 0.71 -6.44
CA SER A 116 -3.36 0.62 -5.86
C SER A 116 -3.34 0.11 -4.42
N ARG A 117 -4.40 0.41 -3.66
CA ARG A 117 -4.61 -0.16 -2.31
C ARG A 117 -4.55 -1.70 -2.32
N MET A 118 -5.03 -2.32 -3.40
CA MET A 118 -5.11 -3.77 -3.46
C MET A 118 -3.76 -4.43 -3.76
N GLU A 119 -2.89 -3.77 -4.52
CA GLU A 119 -1.48 -4.18 -4.63
C GLU A 119 -0.77 -4.07 -3.28
N SER A 120 -0.97 -2.97 -2.54
CA SER A 120 -0.49 -2.85 -1.15
C SER A 120 -1.05 -3.96 -0.25
N HIS A 121 -2.31 -4.37 -0.43
CA HIS A 121 -2.91 -5.46 0.35
C HIS A 121 -2.32 -6.83 -0.01
N LEU A 122 -2.09 -7.12 -1.29
CA LEU A 122 -1.41 -8.34 -1.72
C LEU A 122 0.00 -8.41 -1.12
N HIS A 123 0.75 -7.31 -1.20
CA HIS A 123 2.06 -7.19 -0.58
C HIS A 123 2.01 -7.36 0.95
N TYR A 124 1.04 -6.74 1.62
CA TYR A 124 0.82 -6.87 3.06
C TYR A 124 0.58 -8.32 3.47
N VAL A 125 -0.23 -9.08 2.71
CA VAL A 125 -0.48 -10.50 2.97
C VAL A 125 0.81 -11.31 2.79
N LEU A 126 1.60 -11.06 1.76
CA LEU A 126 2.91 -11.69 1.60
C LEU A 126 3.85 -11.36 2.76
N ALA A 127 3.90 -10.11 3.21
CA ALA A 127 4.70 -9.68 4.36
C ALA A 127 4.25 -10.34 5.66
N SER A 128 2.95 -10.60 5.82
CA SER A 128 2.42 -11.34 6.99
C SER A 128 2.91 -12.80 7.05
N MET A 129 3.31 -13.36 5.90
CA MET A 129 3.92 -14.68 5.77
C MET A 129 5.46 -14.62 5.68
N GLY A 130 6.05 -13.41 5.73
CA GLY A 130 7.47 -13.20 5.49
C GLY A 130 7.90 -13.56 4.07
N LEU A 131 7.04 -13.39 3.07
CA LEU A 131 7.28 -13.71 1.65
C LEU A 131 7.29 -12.45 0.76
N ASP A 132 7.77 -11.33 1.29
CA ASP A 132 7.66 -9.97 0.73
C ASP A 132 8.90 -9.48 -0.02
N ASP A 133 9.72 -10.42 -0.49
CA ASP A 133 10.98 -10.18 -1.22
C ASP A 133 10.82 -10.28 -2.75
N LEU A 134 9.59 -10.11 -3.24
CA LEU A 134 9.30 -10.08 -4.68
C LEU A 134 9.63 -8.68 -5.23
N GLU A 135 10.11 -8.65 -6.47
CA GLU A 135 10.35 -7.40 -7.19
C GLU A 135 9.00 -6.77 -7.58
N LEU A 136 8.72 -5.57 -7.08
CA LEU A 136 7.49 -4.84 -7.42
C LEU A 136 7.63 -4.07 -8.73
N GLN A 137 6.53 -3.98 -9.50
CA GLN A 137 6.45 -3.23 -10.76
C GLN A 137 7.62 -3.54 -11.70
N ALA A 138 7.98 -4.82 -11.80
CA ALA A 138 9.19 -5.27 -12.46
C ALA A 138 8.97 -5.43 -13.97
N ASP A 139 9.91 -4.90 -14.75
CA ASP A 139 9.94 -5.10 -16.20
C ASP A 139 10.49 -6.48 -16.56
N LEU A 140 9.75 -7.19 -17.41
CA LEU A 140 10.21 -8.42 -18.05
C LEU A 140 10.57 -8.17 -19.51
N HIS A 141 11.64 -8.84 -19.92
CA HIS A 141 12.13 -8.86 -21.29
C HIS A 141 12.29 -10.30 -21.73
N ASP A 142 12.10 -10.58 -23.01
CA ASP A 142 12.38 -11.90 -23.57
C ASP A 142 13.89 -12.14 -23.75
N ARG A 143 14.24 -13.34 -24.25
CA ARG A 143 15.65 -13.73 -24.46
C ARG A 143 16.39 -12.85 -25.47
N ALA A 144 15.66 -12.18 -26.37
CA ALA A 144 16.22 -11.24 -27.33
C ALA A 144 16.32 -9.81 -26.77
N GLY A 145 15.90 -9.60 -25.52
CA GLY A 145 15.90 -8.29 -24.87
C GLY A 145 14.68 -7.44 -25.21
N ALA A 146 13.68 -7.96 -25.95
CA ALA A 146 12.49 -7.19 -26.26
C ALA A 146 11.58 -7.12 -25.03
N TRP A 147 11.09 -5.92 -24.72
CA TRP A 147 10.21 -5.70 -23.57
C TRP A 147 8.90 -6.48 -23.74
N ILE A 148 8.54 -7.24 -22.70
CA ILE A 148 7.29 -8.00 -22.61
C ILE A 148 6.24 -7.14 -21.92
N GLY A 149 6.63 -6.51 -20.82
CA GLY A 149 5.71 -5.77 -19.98
C GLY A 149 6.19 -5.59 -18.55
N ARG A 150 5.49 -4.73 -17.81
CA ARG A 150 5.69 -4.47 -16.38
C ARG A 150 4.66 -5.26 -15.57
N PHE A 151 5.08 -5.95 -14.52
CA PHE A 151 4.22 -6.84 -13.72
C PHE A 151 4.25 -6.44 -12.24
N ASP A 152 3.12 -6.61 -11.53
CA ASP A 152 2.98 -6.10 -10.16
C ASP A 152 4.01 -6.67 -9.21
N GLN A 153 4.17 -8.00 -9.16
CA GLN A 153 5.18 -8.65 -8.33
C GLN A 153 5.81 -9.86 -9.03
N VAL A 154 7.15 -9.93 -9.01
CA VAL A 154 7.92 -10.95 -9.72
C VAL A 154 8.93 -11.65 -8.80
N ASP A 155 8.87 -12.97 -8.74
CA ASP A 155 9.96 -13.83 -8.25
C ASP A 155 10.71 -14.38 -9.46
N ARG A 156 11.80 -13.70 -9.84
CA ARG A 156 12.64 -14.09 -10.99
C ARG A 156 13.30 -15.45 -10.79
N ALA A 157 13.74 -15.74 -9.56
CA ALA A 157 14.45 -16.97 -9.24
C ALA A 157 13.57 -18.20 -9.49
N ARG A 158 12.27 -18.11 -9.20
CA ARG A 158 11.31 -19.20 -9.41
C ARG A 158 10.45 -19.06 -10.66
N ARG A 159 10.62 -17.97 -11.42
CA ARG A 159 9.77 -17.58 -12.55
C ARG A 159 8.28 -17.58 -12.16
N ARG A 160 7.94 -16.76 -11.17
CA ARG A 160 6.56 -16.56 -10.70
C ARG A 160 6.18 -15.09 -10.80
N ILE A 161 4.95 -14.86 -11.22
CA ILE A 161 4.33 -13.54 -11.32
C ILE A 161 3.04 -13.57 -10.51
N LEU A 162 2.88 -12.60 -9.62
CA LEU A 162 1.63 -12.30 -8.95
C LEU A 162 1.09 -10.98 -9.50
N GLU A 163 -0.13 -11.00 -9.99
CA GLU A 163 -0.83 -9.77 -10.42
C GLU A 163 -2.11 -9.59 -9.63
N TYR A 164 -2.44 -8.34 -9.32
CA TYR A 164 -3.76 -7.98 -8.87
C TYR A 164 -4.63 -7.66 -10.08
N ASP A 165 -5.71 -8.42 -10.28
CA ASP A 165 -6.65 -8.21 -11.39
C ASP A 165 -7.86 -7.43 -10.88
N GLY A 166 -7.79 -6.10 -11.06
CA GLY A 166 -8.89 -5.18 -10.74
C GLY A 166 -9.99 -5.21 -11.80
N GLU A 167 -11.25 -5.06 -11.38
CA GLU A 167 -12.42 -5.06 -12.28
C GLU A 167 -12.37 -4.01 -13.39
N GLN A 168 -11.57 -2.95 -13.22
CA GLN A 168 -11.49 -1.80 -14.13
C GLN A 168 -10.87 -2.12 -15.50
N HIS A 169 -10.16 -3.23 -15.68
CA HIS A 169 -9.54 -3.58 -16.96
C HIS A 169 -10.54 -4.09 -18.01
N ARG A 170 -11.78 -4.39 -17.63
CA ARG A 170 -12.75 -5.06 -18.52
C ARG A 170 -13.48 -4.11 -19.49
N THR A 171 -13.38 -2.80 -19.29
CA THR A 171 -14.13 -1.81 -20.10
C THR A 171 -13.41 -1.35 -21.35
N ASP A 172 -12.11 -1.63 -21.50
CA ASP A 172 -11.32 -1.30 -22.70
C ASP A 172 -10.81 -2.59 -23.36
N ARG A 173 -11.39 -2.94 -24.50
CA ARG A 173 -11.03 -4.14 -25.26
C ARG A 173 -9.57 -4.09 -25.77
N GLN A 174 -9.05 -2.93 -26.14
CA GLN A 174 -7.67 -2.82 -26.61
C GLN A 174 -6.67 -3.00 -25.47
N GLN A 175 -6.97 -2.44 -24.29
CA GLN A 175 -6.16 -2.69 -23.09
C GLN A 175 -6.21 -4.18 -22.71
N TYR A 176 -7.39 -4.78 -22.69
CA TYR A 176 -7.57 -6.20 -22.39
C TYR A 176 -6.75 -7.13 -23.30
N LEU A 177 -6.76 -6.90 -24.62
CA LEU A 177 -5.96 -7.71 -25.56
C LEU A 177 -4.45 -7.53 -25.37
N ARG A 178 -4.00 -6.31 -25.03
CA ARG A 178 -2.59 -6.05 -24.69
C ARG A 178 -2.18 -6.77 -23.42
N ASP A 179 -3.03 -6.76 -22.40
CA ASP A 179 -2.77 -7.47 -21.15
C ASP A 179 -2.69 -8.98 -21.38
N LEU A 180 -3.61 -9.58 -22.14
CA LEU A 180 -3.53 -11.00 -22.51
C LEU A 180 -2.22 -11.33 -23.23
N THR A 181 -1.84 -10.54 -24.23
CA THR A 181 -0.61 -10.73 -25.00
C THR A 181 0.63 -10.66 -24.10
N ARG A 182 0.67 -9.71 -23.17
CA ARG A 182 1.74 -9.56 -22.17
C ARG A 182 1.84 -10.79 -21.27
N LEU A 183 0.72 -11.31 -20.78
CA LEU A 183 0.68 -12.52 -19.96
C LEU A 183 1.15 -13.75 -20.74
N ASP A 184 0.75 -13.91 -22.00
CA ASP A 184 1.13 -15.05 -22.83
C ASP A 184 2.64 -15.02 -23.15
N ARG A 185 3.19 -13.87 -23.51
CA ARG A 185 4.65 -13.72 -23.70
C ARG A 185 5.44 -14.04 -22.44
N ALA A 186 4.94 -13.68 -21.25
CA ALA A 186 5.58 -14.08 -20.00
C ALA A 186 5.53 -15.61 -19.78
N ARG A 187 4.43 -16.28 -20.16
CA ARG A 187 4.34 -17.75 -20.12
C ARG A 187 5.30 -18.43 -21.08
N GLU A 188 5.47 -17.89 -22.28
CA GLU A 188 6.40 -18.41 -23.31
C GLU A 188 7.85 -18.43 -22.81
N ILE A 189 8.25 -17.41 -22.03
CA ILE A 189 9.56 -17.38 -21.39
C ILE A 189 9.58 -18.11 -20.03
N GLY A 190 8.58 -18.94 -19.74
CA GLY A 190 8.57 -19.90 -18.63
C GLY A 190 8.10 -19.36 -17.29
N TYR A 191 7.47 -18.18 -17.24
CA TYR A 191 6.84 -17.70 -16.00
C TYR A 191 5.48 -18.34 -15.80
N LYS A 192 5.19 -18.71 -14.55
CA LYS A 192 3.82 -18.99 -14.11
C LYS A 192 3.22 -17.72 -13.53
N ILE A 193 1.93 -17.50 -13.79
CA ILE A 193 1.21 -16.31 -13.35
C ILE A 193 0.03 -16.75 -12.48
N LEU A 194 -0.13 -16.11 -11.32
CA LEU A 194 -1.32 -16.19 -10.47
C LEU A 194 -1.91 -14.79 -10.33
N ARG A 195 -3.21 -14.69 -10.57
CA ARG A 195 -3.97 -13.45 -10.38
C ARG A 195 -4.73 -13.51 -9.07
N ALA A 196 -4.65 -12.43 -8.31
CA ALA A 196 -5.44 -12.22 -7.11
C ALA A 196 -6.55 -11.19 -7.39
N HIS A 197 -7.72 -11.42 -6.80
CA HIS A 197 -8.88 -10.54 -6.89
C HIS A 197 -9.26 -10.00 -5.51
N ALA A 198 -10.16 -9.02 -5.47
CA ALA A 198 -10.56 -8.39 -4.21
C ALA A 198 -11.14 -9.39 -3.21
N GLU A 199 -11.88 -10.38 -3.71
CA GLU A 199 -12.55 -11.44 -2.95
C GLU A 199 -11.57 -12.37 -2.22
N ASP A 200 -10.37 -12.56 -2.78
CA ASP A 200 -9.33 -13.39 -2.17
C ASP A 200 -8.87 -12.82 -0.82
N PHE A 201 -9.02 -11.51 -0.62
CA PHE A 201 -8.62 -10.82 0.60
C PHE A 201 -9.76 -10.60 1.59
N HIS A 202 -10.91 -11.24 1.36
CA HIS A 202 -11.98 -11.27 2.35
C HIS A 202 -11.54 -12.07 3.59
N PRO A 203 -11.86 -11.64 4.83
CA PRO A 203 -11.39 -12.32 6.05
C PRO A 203 -11.69 -13.84 6.10
N GLN A 204 -12.82 -14.26 5.53
CA GLN A 204 -13.23 -15.67 5.47
C GLN A 204 -12.41 -16.50 4.48
N ARG A 205 -11.78 -15.87 3.48
CA ARG A 205 -10.96 -16.54 2.44
C ARG A 205 -9.47 -16.37 2.65
N LEU A 206 -9.06 -15.44 3.50
CA LEU A 206 -7.67 -15.05 3.63
C LEU A 206 -6.72 -16.23 3.93
N HIS A 207 -7.14 -17.17 4.76
CA HIS A 207 -6.32 -18.37 5.06
C HIS A 207 -6.13 -19.28 3.83
N GLU A 208 -7.18 -19.47 3.03
CA GLU A 208 -7.11 -20.21 1.77
C GLU A 208 -6.20 -19.48 0.76
N THR A 209 -6.33 -18.16 0.69
CA THR A 209 -5.50 -17.30 -0.16
C THR A 209 -4.03 -17.37 0.23
N GLU A 210 -3.70 -17.31 1.52
CA GLU A 210 -2.34 -17.50 2.05
C GLU A 210 -1.77 -18.86 1.61
N GLY A 211 -2.54 -19.94 1.75
CA GLY A 211 -2.16 -21.28 1.29
C GLY A 211 -1.91 -21.35 -0.22
N ARG A 212 -2.80 -20.74 -1.02
CA ARG A 212 -2.68 -20.67 -2.49
C ARG A 212 -1.43 -19.89 -2.92
N LEU A 213 -1.14 -18.77 -2.26
CA LEU A 213 0.07 -17.96 -2.50
C LEU A 213 1.34 -18.77 -2.17
N CYS A 214 1.38 -19.43 -1.02
CA CYS A 214 2.52 -20.28 -0.62
C CYS A 214 2.76 -21.42 -1.63
N ALA A 215 1.70 -22.13 -2.01
CA ALA A 215 1.77 -23.23 -2.98
C ALA A 215 2.26 -22.74 -4.36
N PHE A 216 1.74 -21.61 -4.83
CA PHE A 216 2.14 -21.02 -6.12
C PHE A 216 3.60 -20.58 -6.13
N LEU A 217 4.04 -19.90 -5.07
CA LEU A 217 5.42 -19.47 -4.90
C LEU A 217 6.36 -20.65 -4.62
N GLY A 218 5.85 -21.80 -4.17
CA GLY A 218 6.65 -22.93 -3.74
C GLY A 218 7.47 -22.61 -2.50
N ARG A 219 6.90 -21.85 -1.56
CA ARG A 219 7.59 -21.31 -0.38
C ARG A 219 6.71 -21.49 0.85
N ALA A 220 7.32 -21.90 1.96
CA ALA A 220 6.67 -21.92 3.26
C ALA A 220 6.79 -20.53 3.93
N PRO A 221 5.81 -20.14 4.78
CA PRO A 221 5.91 -18.93 5.57
C PRO A 221 7.19 -18.89 6.40
N ARG A 222 7.79 -17.69 6.53
CA ARG A 222 8.97 -17.44 7.35
C ARG A 222 8.57 -16.76 8.66
N PRO A 223 9.22 -17.08 9.78
CA PRO A 223 8.91 -16.47 11.06
C PRO A 223 9.17 -14.97 11.03
N LEU A 224 8.23 -14.20 11.59
CA LEU A 224 8.34 -12.75 11.73
C LEU A 224 8.87 -12.38 13.11
N ARG A 225 9.45 -11.18 13.24
CA ARG A 225 9.75 -10.60 14.55
C ARG A 225 8.46 -10.47 15.35
N ALA A 226 8.48 -10.85 16.63
CA ALA A 226 7.28 -10.93 17.48
C ALA A 226 6.45 -9.63 17.52
N GLY A 227 7.12 -8.47 17.52
CA GLY A 227 6.44 -7.17 17.47
C GLY A 227 5.62 -6.98 16.19
N LEU A 228 6.16 -7.41 15.05
CA LEU A 228 5.51 -7.29 13.75
C LEU A 228 4.42 -8.35 13.56
N ALA A 229 4.65 -9.59 14.01
CA ALA A 229 3.64 -10.65 14.00
C ALA A 229 2.35 -10.21 14.74
N ARG A 230 2.51 -9.50 15.86
CA ARG A 230 1.38 -8.91 16.60
C ARG A 230 0.58 -7.94 15.74
N ARG A 231 1.24 -7.10 14.93
CA ARG A 231 0.56 -6.13 14.04
C ARG A 231 -0.33 -6.80 13.00
N PHE A 232 0.16 -7.87 12.39
CA PHE A 232 -0.60 -8.64 11.41
C PHE A 232 -1.81 -9.36 12.02
N SER A 233 -1.79 -9.63 13.32
CA SER A 233 -2.91 -10.27 14.04
C SER A 233 -4.03 -9.30 14.45
N GLU A 234 -3.84 -7.99 14.35
CA GLU A 234 -4.81 -6.96 14.77
C GLU A 234 -5.98 -6.78 13.77
N ARG A 235 -6.57 -7.88 13.27
CA ARG A 235 -7.64 -7.84 12.26
C ARG A 235 -8.87 -7.06 12.71
#